data_AF-A0A0Q8QBM8-F1
#
_entry.id   AF-A0A0Q8QBM8-F1
#
_cell.length_a   1.000
_cell.length_b   1.000
_cell.length_c   1.000
_cell.angle_alpha   90.00
_cell.angle_beta   90.00
_cell.angle_gamma   90.00
#
_symmetry.space_group_name_H-M   'P 1'
#
loop_
_entity.id
_entity.type
_entity.pdbx_description
1 polymer ?
#
loop_
_entity_poly.entity_id
_entity_poly.type
_entity_poly.pdbx_seq_one_letter_code
_entity_poly.pdbx_strand_id
1 'polypeptide(L)'
;MSEDDQSEPAPVIPIPEWPDDPMAMLNKMLAEQSASLHLMFYDLRDYGASIFPDAPGYAQAYIRLALRAQSNCRAALETIARADQADRVGRAARQGDADDRA
;
A
#
# COMPACT_ATOMS: atom_id res chain seq x y z
N MET A 1 52.85 33.70 -1.00
CA MET A 1 52.06 32.81 -1.87
C MET A 1 50.99 32.23 -0.97
N SER A 2 49.78 32.80 -1.04
CA SER A 2 48.60 32.29 -0.33
C SER A 2 47.76 31.61 -1.39
N GLU A 3 47.63 30.29 -1.28
CA GLU A 3 46.85 29.48 -2.20
C GLU A 3 45.37 29.76 -1.91
N ASP A 4 44.66 30.33 -2.89
CA ASP A 4 43.23 30.51 -2.87
C ASP A 4 42.55 29.12 -2.86
N ASP A 5 41.95 28.74 -1.73
CA ASP A 5 41.08 27.58 -1.59
C ASP A 5 39.76 27.85 -2.34
N GLN A 6 39.79 27.63 -3.67
CA GLN A 6 38.60 27.58 -4.50
C GLN A 6 37.96 26.19 -4.41
N SER A 7 37.42 25.86 -3.23
CA SER A 7 36.49 24.74 -3.11
C SER A 7 35.14 25.19 -3.68
N GLU A 8 34.83 24.78 -4.91
CA GLU A 8 33.49 24.92 -5.48
C GLU A 8 32.45 24.31 -4.53
N PRO A 9 31.32 24.99 -4.27
CA PRO A 9 30.27 24.42 -3.45
C PRO A 9 29.74 23.16 -4.12
N ALA A 10 29.72 22.05 -3.38
CA ALA A 10 29.21 20.78 -3.85
C ALA A 10 27.82 20.96 -4.48
N PRO A 11 27.52 20.27 -5.60
CA PRO A 11 26.22 20.38 -6.25
C PRO A 11 25.13 20.04 -5.24
N VAL A 12 24.18 20.96 -5.07
CA VAL A 12 22.97 20.73 -4.27
C VAL A 12 22.17 19.66 -5.02
N ILE A 13 22.34 18.40 -4.62
CA ILE A 13 21.51 17.30 -5.10
C ILE A 13 20.11 17.55 -4.52
N PRO A 14 19.07 17.78 -5.35
CA PRO A 14 17.73 17.94 -4.85
C PRO A 14 17.36 16.67 -4.07
N ILE A 15 17.12 16.82 -2.77
CA ILE A 15 16.52 15.75 -1.98
C ILE A 15 15.14 15.52 -2.61
N PRO A 16 14.78 14.27 -2.98
CA PRO A 16 13.44 13.98 -3.47
C PRO A 16 12.44 14.55 -2.46
N GLU A 17 11.61 15.47 -2.93
CA GLU A 17 10.53 16.05 -2.13
C GLU A 17 9.61 14.89 -1.74
N TRP A 18 9.71 14.46 -0.49
CA TRP A 18 8.82 13.45 0.04
C TRP A 18 7.41 14.05 0.01
N PRO A 19 6.38 13.30 -0.45
CA PRO A 19 5.02 13.81 -0.46
C PRO A 19 4.63 14.28 0.94
N ASP A 20 3.84 15.36 1.01
CA ASP A 20 3.41 15.97 2.28
C ASP A 20 2.77 14.97 3.27
N ASP A 21 2.20 13.86 2.76
CA ASP A 21 1.75 12.72 3.56
C ASP A 21 2.25 11.38 2.96
N PRO A 22 3.43 10.89 3.38
CA PRO A 22 4.01 9.65 2.86
C PRO A 22 3.17 8.41 3.23
N MET A 23 2.43 8.47 4.33
CA MET A 23 1.55 7.39 4.77
C MET A 23 0.29 7.31 3.92
N ALA A 24 -0.29 8.45 3.54
CA ALA A 24 -1.42 8.48 2.62
C ALA A 24 -1.04 7.92 1.23
N MET A 25 0.15 8.28 0.72
CA MET A 25 0.64 7.72 -0.54
C MET A 25 0.86 6.20 -0.46
N LEU A 26 1.50 5.71 0.61
CA LEU A 26 1.72 4.29 0.82
C LEU A 26 0.41 3.52 0.90
N ASN A 27 -0.58 4.03 1.66
CA ASN A 27 -1.91 3.43 1.77
C ASN A 27 -2.61 3.35 0.40
N LYS A 28 -2.51 4.40 -0.41
CA LYS A 28 -3.05 4.40 -1.78
C LYS A 28 -2.40 3.33 -2.66
N MET A 29 -1.06 3.27 -2.67
CA MET A 29 -0.32 2.26 -3.45
C MET A 29 -0.67 0.84 -3.00
N LEU A 30 -0.77 0.59 -1.70
CA LEU A 30 -1.16 -0.71 -1.16
C LEU A 30 -2.61 -1.08 -1.54
N ALA A 31 -3.52 -0.10 -1.56
CA ALA A 31 -4.89 -0.32 -1.98
C ALA A 31 -5.00 -0.71 -3.46
N GLU A 32 -4.29 0.01 -4.34
CA GLU A 32 -4.22 -0.27 -5.77
C GLU A 32 -3.60 -1.65 -6.06
N GLN A 33 -2.50 -1.98 -5.39
CA GLN A 33 -1.86 -3.30 -5.53
C GLN A 33 -2.77 -4.43 -5.04
N SER A 34 -3.45 -4.24 -3.90
CA SER A 34 -4.38 -5.23 -3.37
C SER A 34 -5.56 -5.47 -4.31
N ALA A 35 -6.10 -4.41 -4.92
CA ALA A 35 -7.16 -4.52 -5.92
C ALA A 35 -6.70 -5.27 -7.19
N SER A 36 -5.49 -4.97 -7.68
CA SER A 36 -4.89 -5.67 -8.84
C SER A 36 -4.68 -7.17 -8.56
N LEU A 37 -4.13 -7.51 -7.40
CA LEU A 37 -3.96 -8.90 -6.95
C LEU A 37 -5.31 -9.62 -6.82
N HIS A 38 -6.34 -8.94 -6.31
CA HIS A 38 -7.68 -9.52 -6.19
C HIS A 38 -8.23 -9.97 -7.55
N LEU A 39 -8.03 -9.17 -8.61
CA LEU A 39 -8.45 -9.52 -9.97
C LEU A 39 -7.66 -10.70 -10.54
N MET A 40 -6.33 -10.72 -10.37
CA MET A 40 -5.51 -11.86 -10.79
C MET A 40 -5.94 -13.17 -10.10
N PHE A 41 -6.39 -13.11 -8.84
CA PHE A 41 -6.92 -14.29 -8.16
C PHE A 41 -8.33 -14.68 -8.61
N TYR A 42 -9.12 -13.78 -9.19
CA TYR A 42 -10.35 -14.19 -9.89
C TYR A 42 -10.00 -15.00 -11.13
N ASP A 43 -9.06 -14.52 -11.94
CA ASP A 43 -8.62 -15.24 -13.15
C ASP A 43 -8.07 -16.63 -12.82
N LEU A 44 -7.30 -16.76 -11.72
CA LEU A 44 -6.79 -18.05 -11.26
C LEU A 44 -7.92 -19.01 -10.81
N ARG A 45 -8.95 -18.48 -10.14
CA ARG A 45 -10.12 -19.27 -9.74
C ARG A 45 -10.88 -19.76 -10.96
N ASP A 46 -11.11 -18.89 -11.94
CA ASP A 46 -11.87 -19.21 -13.14
C ASP A 46 -11.10 -20.19 -14.03
N TYR A 47 -9.78 -20.06 -14.11
CA TYR A 47 -8.91 -21.07 -14.68
C TYR A 47 -9.02 -22.41 -13.94
N GLY A 48 -9.00 -22.39 -12.60
CA GLY A 48 -9.22 -23.60 -11.80
C GLY A 48 -10.56 -24.27 -12.12
N ALA A 49 -11.63 -23.49 -12.33
CA ALA A 49 -12.94 -24.02 -12.70
C ALA A 49 -12.96 -24.60 -14.13
N SER A 50 -12.26 -23.98 -15.08
CA SER A 50 -12.23 -24.45 -16.48
C SER A 50 -11.51 -25.78 -16.65
N ILE A 51 -10.47 -26.04 -15.85
CA ILE A 51 -9.70 -27.31 -15.89
C ILE A 51 -10.28 -28.41 -15.00
N PHE A 52 -11.35 -28.13 -14.24
CA PHE A 52 -11.92 -29.08 -13.29
C PHE A 52 -12.31 -30.44 -13.90
N PRO A 53 -12.90 -30.52 -15.12
CA PRO A 53 -13.24 -31.80 -15.74
C PRO A 53 -12.03 -32.69 -16.00
N ASP A 54 -10.89 -32.08 -16.35
CA ASP A 54 -9.69 -32.80 -16.78
C ASP A 54 -8.70 -33.06 -15.63
N ALA A 55 -8.68 -32.16 -14.64
CA ALA A 55 -7.67 -32.12 -13.59
C ALA A 55 -8.25 -31.67 -12.23
N PRO A 56 -9.18 -32.44 -11.63
CA PRO A 56 -9.95 -32.00 -10.46
C PRO A 56 -9.07 -31.72 -9.23
N GLY A 57 -7.97 -32.45 -9.04
CA GLY A 57 -7.03 -32.22 -7.93
C GLY A 57 -6.32 -30.87 -8.03
N TYR A 58 -5.80 -30.53 -9.22
CA TYR A 58 -5.15 -29.24 -9.47
C TYR A 58 -6.16 -28.09 -9.46
N ALA A 59 -7.33 -28.29 -10.06
CA ALA A 59 -8.44 -27.34 -10.03
C ALA A 59 -8.81 -26.92 -8.59
N GLN A 60 -9.00 -27.90 -7.69
CA GLN A 60 -9.29 -27.62 -6.29
C GLN A 60 -8.16 -26.86 -5.60
N ALA A 61 -6.90 -27.18 -5.90
CA ALA A 61 -5.76 -26.47 -5.33
C ALA A 61 -5.73 -25.00 -5.77
N TYR A 62 -5.93 -24.70 -7.05
CA TYR A 62 -5.96 -23.33 -7.57
C TYR A 62 -7.14 -22.53 -7.01
N ILE A 63 -8.34 -23.11 -6.98
CA ILE A 63 -9.52 -22.44 -6.43
C ILE A 63 -9.31 -22.11 -4.95
N ARG A 64 -8.81 -23.04 -4.15
CA ARG A 64 -8.54 -22.80 -2.72
C ARG A 64 -7.46 -21.73 -2.50
N LEU A 65 -6.39 -21.77 -3.29
CA LEU A 65 -5.32 -20.79 -3.23
C LEU A 65 -5.85 -19.39 -3.58
N ALA A 66 -6.60 -19.26 -4.68
CA ALA A 66 -7.22 -18.02 -5.11
C ALA A 66 -8.14 -17.45 -4.02
N LEU A 67 -9.07 -18.26 -3.49
CA LEU A 67 -9.99 -17.80 -2.44
C LEU A 67 -9.27 -17.35 -1.16
N ARG A 68 -8.22 -18.09 -0.74
CA ARG A 68 -7.42 -17.70 0.43
C ARG A 68 -6.69 -16.38 0.20
N ALA A 69 -6.10 -16.20 -0.97
CA ALA A 69 -5.40 -14.98 -1.32
C ALA A 69 -6.35 -13.78 -1.41
N GLN A 70 -7.54 -13.97 -2.01
CA GLN A 70 -8.60 -12.95 -2.04
C GLN A 70 -9.05 -12.53 -0.63
N SER A 71 -9.19 -13.48 0.30
CA SER A 71 -9.52 -13.18 1.70
C SER A 71 -8.42 -12.35 2.38
N ASN A 72 -7.15 -12.67 2.12
CA ASN A 72 -6.02 -11.91 2.67
C ASN A 72 -5.99 -10.46 2.13
N CYS A 73 -6.26 -10.25 0.84
CA CYS A 73 -6.36 -8.92 0.24
C CYS A 73 -7.44 -8.07 0.91
N ARG A 74 -8.63 -8.64 1.17
CA ARG A 74 -9.72 -7.94 1.88
C ARG A 74 -9.33 -7.58 3.31
N ALA A 75 -8.74 -8.50 4.05
CA ALA A 75 -8.29 -8.25 5.43
C ALA A 75 -7.20 -7.16 5.48
N ALA A 76 -6.29 -7.14 4.50
CA ALA A 76 -5.27 -6.09 4.40
C ALA A 76 -5.90 -4.72 4.13
N LEU A 77 -6.82 -4.62 3.17
CA LEU A 77 -7.54 -3.39 2.86
C LEU A 77 -8.34 -2.87 4.06
N GLU A 78 -9.02 -3.76 4.78
CA GLU A 78 -9.77 -3.39 5.98
C GLU A 78 -8.85 -2.87 7.09
N THR A 79 -7.69 -3.51 7.27
CA THR A 79 -6.67 -3.06 8.24
C THR A 79 -6.15 -1.68 7.89
N ILE A 80 -5.85 -1.42 6.61
CA ILE A 80 -5.41 -0.10 6.14
C ILE A 80 -6.50 0.95 6.38
N ALA A 81 -7.76 0.64 6.05
CA ALA A 81 -8.87 1.55 6.26
C ALA A 81 -9.09 1.90 7.74
N ARG A 82 -8.94 0.91 8.63
CA ARG A 82 -9.02 1.15 10.09
C ARG A 82 -7.86 2.01 10.60
N ALA A 83 -6.64 1.77 10.10
CA ALA A 83 -5.47 2.56 10.47
C ALA A 83 -5.61 4.02 10.01
N ASP A 84 -6.06 4.24 8.78
CA ASP A 84 -6.32 5.58 8.22
C ASP A 84 -7.39 6.32 9.03
N GLN A 85 -8.49 5.64 9.39
CA GLN A 85 -9.54 6.23 10.23
C GLN A 85 -9.02 6.60 11.62
N ALA A 86 -8.23 5.73 12.26
CA ALA A 86 -7.65 5.99 13.58
C ALA A 86 -6.70 7.20 13.55
N ASP A 87 -5.89 7.33 12.51
CA ASP A 87 -5.01 8.47 12.35
C ASP A 87 -5.78 9.80 12.15
N ARG A 88 -6.83 9.80 11.32
CA ARG A 88 -7.71 10.98 11.15
C ARG A 88 -8.36 11.42 12.46
N VAL A 89 -8.89 10.48 13.24
CA VAL A 89 -9.47 10.76 14.56
C VAL A 89 -8.42 11.31 15.52
N GLY A 90 -7.21 10.74 15.52
CA GLY A 90 -6.10 11.22 16.34
C GLY A 90 -5.65 12.64 15.96
N ARG A 91 -5.57 12.96 14.66
CA ARG A 91 -5.26 14.31 14.18
C ARG A 91 -6.33 15.32 14.61
N ALA A 92 -7.62 14.98 14.47
CA ALA A 92 -8.72 15.85 14.89
C ALA A 92 -8.72 16.14 16.40
N ALA A 93 -8.44 15.12 17.23
CA ALA A 93 -8.36 15.30 18.68
C ALA A 93 -7.22 16.24 19.10
N ARG A 94 -6.05 16.13 18.45
CA ARG A 94 -4.91 17.04 18.70
C ARG A 94 -5.19 18.47 18.26
N GLN A 95 -5.91 18.66 17.16
CA GLN A 95 -6.29 19.98 16.67
C GLN A 95 -7.28 20.68 17.60
N GLY A 96 -8.24 19.94 18.18
CA GLY A 96 -9.18 20.48 19.17
C GLY A 96 -8.50 20.91 20.48
N ASP A 97 -7.55 20.12 20.99
CA ASP A 97 -6.77 20.47 22.20
C ASP A 97 -5.84 21.69 21.99
N ALA A 98 -5.43 21.95 20.74
CA ALA A 98 -4.64 23.14 20.40
C ALA A 98 -5.49 24.42 20.31
N ASP A 99 -6.71 24.31 19.79
CA ASP A 99 -7.67 25.43 19.67
C ASP A 99 -8.22 25.85 21.05
N ASP A 100 -8.48 24.88 21.94
CA ASP A 100 -8.93 25.14 23.32
C ASP A 100 -7.86 25.79 24.22
N ARG A 101 -6.58 25.79 23.82
CA ARG A 101 -5.45 26.38 24.58
C ARG A 101 -4.98 27.73 24.05
N ALA A 102 -5.49 28.19 22.90
CA ALA A 102 -5.13 29.45 22.27
C ALA A 102 -6.05 30.60 22.72
#